data_AF-X1CTG3-F1
#
_entry.id   AF-X1CTG3-F1
#
_cell.length_a   1.000
_cell.length_b   1.000
_cell.length_c   1.000
_cell.angle_alpha   90.00
_cell.angle_beta   90.00
_cell.angle_gamma   90.00
#
_symmetry.space_group_name_H-M   'P 1'
#
loop_
_entity.id
_entity.type
_entity.pdbx_description
1 polymer ?
#
loop_
_entity_poly.entity_id
_entity_poly.type
_entity_poly.pdbx_seq_one_letter_code
_entity_poly.pdbx_strand_id
1 'polypeptide(L)'
;VILSASPIPGNESLINRTIDSLFKQGAQVLYSQVASVHVHGHGSQEELKLLLNLVKPRFFMPIHGEYRHLSLHAKLAQSVGMLKDNTFVLEDGDILELNPQAAKITGKIASGNVYVDGMSVGDIGSVVLRNRRMLAAGTVSAWARRDGILSISVSIAWRRLCW
;
A
#
# COMPACT_ATOMS: atom_id res chain seq x y z
N VAL A 1 3.87 -27.35 -11.16
CA VAL A 1 4.35 -26.07 -10.57
C VAL A 1 3.52 -25.77 -9.34
N ILE A 2 4.14 -25.45 -8.21
CA ILE A 2 3.44 -25.08 -6.97
C ILE A 2 3.74 -23.61 -6.68
N LEU A 3 2.68 -22.81 -6.56
CA LEU A 3 2.75 -21.40 -6.14
C LEU A 3 2.34 -21.31 -4.67
N SER A 4 3.33 -21.41 -3.77
CA SER A 4 3.17 -21.34 -2.31
C SER A 4 3.08 -19.88 -1.81
N ALA A 5 2.30 -19.05 -2.50
CA ALA A 5 2.13 -17.64 -2.18
C ALA A 5 0.70 -17.20 -2.51
N SER A 6 0.21 -16.17 -1.80
CA SER A 6 -1.04 -15.50 -2.16
C SER A 6 -0.76 -14.18 -2.88
N PRO A 7 -1.61 -13.77 -3.84
CA PRO A 7 -1.51 -12.46 -4.44
C PRO A 7 -1.55 -11.34 -3.40
N ILE A 8 -0.54 -10.48 -3.43
CA ILE A 8 -0.54 -9.22 -2.68
C ILE A 8 -1.44 -8.25 -3.44
N PRO A 9 -2.31 -7.47 -2.75
CA PRO A 9 -3.15 -6.47 -3.40
C PRO A 9 -2.39 -5.59 -4.39
N GLY A 10 -2.86 -5.55 -5.64
CA GLY A 10 -2.22 -4.82 -6.75
C GLY A 10 -1.36 -5.67 -7.69
N ASN A 11 -1.12 -6.95 -7.38
CA ASN A 11 -0.34 -7.87 -8.22
C ASN A 11 -1.16 -8.98 -8.88
N GLU A 12 -2.49 -8.96 -8.73
CA GLU A 12 -3.38 -10.05 -9.14
C GLU A 12 -3.31 -10.32 -10.65
N SER A 13 -3.31 -9.27 -11.47
CA SER A 13 -3.26 -9.41 -12.94
C SER A 13 -1.98 -10.08 -13.42
N LEU A 14 -0.83 -9.73 -12.82
CA LEU A 14 0.46 -10.29 -13.21
C LEU A 14 0.57 -11.76 -12.81
N ILE A 15 0.10 -12.10 -11.61
CA ILE A 15 0.08 -13.48 -11.12
C ILE A 15 -0.85 -14.34 -11.99
N ASN A 16 -2.06 -13.87 -12.28
CA ASN A 16 -3.01 -14.59 -13.12
C ASN A 16 -2.45 -14.86 -14.53
N ARG A 17 -1.80 -13.87 -15.16
CA ARG A 17 -1.13 -14.09 -16.46
C ARG A 17 -0.04 -15.14 -16.41
N THR A 18 0.71 -15.18 -15.30
CA THR A 18 1.76 -16.18 -15.10
C THR A 18 1.14 -17.57 -14.97
N ILE A 19 0.07 -17.71 -14.19
CA ILE A 19 -0.68 -18.95 -14.05
C ILE A 19 -1.23 -19.41 -15.41
N ASP A 20 -1.87 -18.51 -16.17
CA ASP A 20 -2.40 -18.82 -17.51
C ASP A 20 -1.30 -19.29 -18.47
N SER A 21 -0.13 -18.65 -18.45
CA SER A 21 1.01 -19.05 -19.28
C SER A 21 1.50 -20.46 -18.93
N LEU A 22 1.55 -20.80 -17.64
CA LEU A 22 1.94 -22.14 -17.19
C LEU A 22 0.92 -23.20 -17.63
N PHE A 23 -0.38 -22.91 -17.53
CA PHE A 23 -1.42 -23.81 -18.04
C PHE A 23 -1.34 -23.97 -19.56
N LYS A 24 -1.08 -22.89 -20.33
CA LYS A 24 -0.88 -22.95 -21.78
C LYS A 24 0.30 -23.83 -22.19
N GLN A 25 1.31 -23.95 -21.33
CA GLN A 25 2.46 -24.84 -21.55
C GLN A 25 2.19 -26.29 -21.12
N GLY A 26 0.96 -26.62 -20.72
CA GLY A 26 0.57 -27.97 -20.28
C GLY A 26 1.01 -28.31 -18.86
N ALA A 27 1.48 -27.33 -18.07
CA ALA A 27 1.89 -27.57 -16.71
C ALA A 27 0.66 -27.76 -15.80
N GLN A 28 0.74 -28.74 -14.89
CA GLN A 28 -0.17 -28.80 -13.74
C GLN A 28 0.25 -27.74 -12.72
N VAL A 29 -0.64 -26.82 -12.36
CA VAL A 29 -0.36 -25.71 -11.44
C VAL A 29 -1.23 -25.84 -10.18
N LEU A 30 -0.59 -25.84 -9.01
CA LEU A 30 -1.26 -25.78 -7.71
C LEU A 30 -0.99 -24.40 -7.08
N TYR A 31 -2.04 -23.69 -6.68
CA TYR A 31 -1.97 -22.33 -6.14
C TYR A 31 -3.04 -22.13 -5.06
N SER A 32 -2.96 -21.04 -4.30
CA SER A 32 -3.70 -20.84 -3.03
C SER A 32 -5.23 -20.94 -3.12
N GLN A 33 -5.83 -20.70 -4.29
CA GLN A 33 -7.29 -20.84 -4.46
C GLN A 33 -7.75 -22.29 -4.65
N VAL A 34 -6.86 -23.18 -5.12
CA VAL A 34 -7.20 -24.57 -5.48
C VAL A 34 -6.52 -25.60 -4.58
N ALA A 35 -5.54 -25.18 -3.79
CA ALA A 35 -4.83 -26.03 -2.84
C ALA A 35 -4.35 -25.23 -1.63
N SER A 36 -4.33 -25.85 -0.45
CA SER A 36 -3.82 -25.25 0.78
C SER A 36 -2.28 -25.25 0.80
N VAL A 37 -1.68 -24.45 -0.09
CA VAL A 37 -0.23 -24.37 -0.30
C VAL A 37 0.42 -23.16 0.38
N HIS A 38 -0.37 -22.30 1.01
CA HIS A 38 0.09 -21.08 1.67
C HIS A 38 -0.77 -20.80 2.91
N VAL A 39 -0.13 -20.30 3.96
CA VAL A 39 -0.77 -19.77 5.16
C VAL A 39 -0.39 -18.31 5.33
N HIS A 40 -1.27 -17.51 5.92
CA HIS A 40 -0.95 -16.11 6.19
C HIS A 40 0.16 -16.00 7.25
N GLY A 41 1.13 -15.11 7.02
CA GLY A 41 2.17 -14.80 8.01
C GLY A 41 1.72 -13.86 9.13
N HIS A 42 0.46 -13.41 9.12
CA HIS A 42 -0.14 -12.55 10.14
C HIS A 42 -1.28 -13.29 10.84
N GLY A 43 -1.37 -13.13 12.16
CA GLY A 43 -2.43 -13.73 12.96
C GLY A 43 -3.81 -13.22 12.58
N SER A 44 -4.77 -14.13 12.56
CA SER A 44 -6.21 -13.89 12.42
C SER A 44 -6.80 -13.37 13.74
N GLN A 45 -8.09 -13.01 13.70
CA GLN A 45 -8.77 -12.39 14.84
C GLN A 45 -8.63 -13.16 16.16
N GLU A 46 -8.73 -14.49 16.15
CA GLU A 46 -8.65 -15.29 17.38
C GLU A 46 -7.24 -15.31 17.97
N GLU A 47 -6.19 -15.29 17.14
CA GLU A 47 -4.80 -15.19 17.60
C GLU A 47 -4.51 -13.79 18.19
N LEU A 48 -5.08 -12.74 17.58
CA LEU A 48 -5.01 -11.38 18.11
C LEU A 48 -5.75 -11.25 19.47
N LYS A 49 -6.95 -11.82 19.59
CA LYS A 49 -7.68 -11.89 20.86
C LYS A 49 -6.92 -12.68 21.92
N LEU A 50 -6.30 -13.80 21.54
CA LEU A 50 -5.48 -14.59 22.44
C LEU A 50 -4.33 -13.75 23.00
N LEU A 51 -3.60 -13.04 22.15
CA LEU A 51 -2.50 -12.17 22.56
C LEU A 51 -2.97 -11.06 23.52
N LEU A 52 -4.09 -10.40 23.21
CA LEU A 52 -4.67 -9.37 24.08
C LEU A 52 -5.06 -9.91 25.46
N ASN A 53 -5.64 -11.12 25.51
CA ASN A 53 -6.03 -11.77 26.76
C ASN A 53 -4.84 -12.27 27.60
N LEU A 54 -3.71 -12.61 26.94
CA LEU A 54 -2.48 -13.01 27.62
C LEU A 54 -1.71 -11.80 28.16
N VAL A 55 -1.55 -10.76 27.36
CA VAL A 55 -0.78 -9.56 27.72
C VAL A 55 -1.53 -8.67 28.71
N LYS A 56 -2.87 -8.59 28.59
CA LYS A 56 -3.74 -7.71 29.39
C LYS A 56 -3.22 -6.27 29.45
N PRO A 57 -3.02 -5.61 28.29
CA PRO A 57 -2.42 -4.29 28.25
C PRO A 57 -3.34 -3.25 28.91
N ARG A 58 -2.75 -2.29 29.63
CA ARG A 58 -3.48 -1.15 30.19
C ARG A 58 -3.98 -0.19 29.10
N PHE A 59 -3.14 0.03 28.09
CA PHE A 59 -3.40 0.85 26.91
C PHE A 59 -3.07 0.06 25.66
N PHE A 60 -3.84 0.23 24.60
CA PHE A 60 -3.64 -0.50 23.35
C PHE A 60 -3.62 0.44 22.14
N MET A 61 -2.62 0.24 21.29
CA MET A 61 -2.47 0.96 20.03
C MET A 61 -2.21 -0.07 18.93
N PRO A 62 -3.19 -0.37 18.06
CA PRO A 62 -2.95 -1.26 16.94
C PRO A 62 -1.94 -0.62 15.97
N ILE A 63 -1.01 -1.43 15.47
CA ILE A 63 0.01 -1.03 14.50
C ILE A 63 -0.04 -1.96 13.29
N HIS A 64 0.65 -1.56 12.22
CA HIS A 64 0.85 -2.34 10.99
C HIS A 64 -0.44 -2.70 10.24
N GLY A 65 -0.89 -1.76 9.40
CA GLY A 65 -1.97 -1.98 8.44
C GLY A 65 -2.60 -0.65 8.02
N GLU A 66 -3.38 -0.66 6.94
CA GLU A 66 -4.23 0.50 6.61
C GLU A 66 -5.20 0.84 7.77
N TYR A 67 -5.68 2.08 7.79
CA TYR A 67 -6.57 2.61 8.83
C TYR A 67 -7.76 1.71 9.15
N ARG A 68 -8.37 1.07 8.14
CA ARG A 68 -9.46 0.10 8.32
C ARG A 68 -9.06 -1.09 9.20
N HIS A 69 -7.85 -1.61 9.03
CA HIS A 69 -7.33 -2.72 9.83
C HIS A 69 -7.10 -2.27 11.28
N LEU A 70 -6.49 -1.10 11.46
CA LEU A 70 -6.24 -0.53 12.78
C LEU A 70 -7.55 -0.28 13.54
N SER A 71 -8.54 0.31 12.87
CA SER A 71 -9.88 0.54 13.42
C SER A 71 -10.58 -0.75 13.83
N LEU A 72 -10.50 -1.80 12.99
CA LEU A 72 -11.08 -3.10 13.33
C LEU A 72 -10.34 -3.80 14.47
N HIS A 73 -9.01 -3.68 14.54
CA HIS A 73 -8.23 -4.26 15.62
C HIS A 73 -8.50 -3.54 16.96
N ALA A 74 -8.69 -2.22 16.95
CA ALA A 74 -9.15 -1.47 18.12
C ALA A 74 -10.53 -1.94 18.60
N LYS A 75 -11.49 -2.15 17.68
CA LYS A 75 -12.80 -2.71 18.01
C LYS A 75 -12.70 -4.14 18.56
N LEU A 76 -11.78 -4.94 18.01
CA LEU A 76 -11.49 -6.28 18.50
C LEU A 76 -11.00 -6.26 19.95
N ALA A 77 -10.07 -5.36 20.27
CA ALA A 77 -9.59 -5.16 21.62
C ALA A 77 -10.70 -4.74 22.60
N GLN A 78 -11.59 -3.85 22.17
CA GLN A 78 -12.76 -3.46 22.96
C GLN A 78 -13.72 -4.63 23.20
N SER A 79 -13.88 -5.51 22.21
CA SER A 79 -14.75 -6.69 22.33
C SER A 79 -14.25 -7.71 23.38
N VAL A 80 -12.95 -7.71 23.70
CA VAL A 80 -12.35 -8.57 24.73
C VAL A 80 -12.11 -7.84 26.06
N GLY A 81 -12.75 -6.68 26.25
CA GLY A 81 -12.82 -6.00 27.55
C GLY A 81 -11.88 -4.80 27.71
N MET A 82 -11.17 -4.37 26.67
CA MET A 82 -10.43 -3.11 26.74
C MET A 82 -11.36 -1.90 26.71
N LEU A 83 -11.07 -0.91 27.56
CA LEU A 83 -11.80 0.34 27.55
C LEU A 83 -11.50 1.13 26.27
N LYS A 84 -12.54 1.73 25.69
CA LYS A 84 -12.42 2.57 24.50
C LYS A 84 -11.43 3.72 24.72
N ASP A 85 -11.48 4.35 25.89
CA ASP A 85 -10.60 5.48 26.25
C ASP A 85 -9.13 5.08 26.44
N ASN A 86 -8.86 3.78 26.56
CA ASN A 86 -7.51 3.21 26.62
C ASN A 86 -7.07 2.60 25.28
N THR A 87 -7.85 2.78 24.21
CA THR A 87 -7.58 2.21 22.89
C THR A 87 -7.37 3.33 21.87
N PHE A 88 -6.18 3.43 21.29
CA PHE A 88 -5.76 4.57 20.49
C PHE A 88 -5.45 4.16 19.05
N VAL A 89 -6.20 4.67 18.08
CA VAL A 89 -5.91 4.50 16.65
C VAL A 89 -5.23 5.76 16.16
N LEU A 90 -3.96 5.65 15.77
CA LEU A 90 -3.12 6.76 15.36
C LEU A 90 -2.85 6.75 13.85
N GLU A 91 -2.54 7.92 13.31
CA GLU A 91 -1.95 8.09 11.98
C GLU A 91 -0.46 8.42 12.08
N ASP A 92 0.27 8.28 10.95
CA ASP A 92 1.68 8.61 10.89
C ASP A 92 1.92 10.08 11.31
N GLY A 93 2.78 10.26 12.30
CA GLY A 93 3.13 11.56 12.86
C GLY A 93 2.36 11.95 14.12
N ASP A 94 1.30 11.24 14.50
CA ASP A 94 0.63 11.50 15.78
C ASP A 94 1.54 11.16 16.97
N ILE A 95 1.49 11.98 18.02
CA ILE A 95 2.27 11.79 19.24
C ILE A 95 1.37 11.21 20.33
N LEU A 96 1.65 9.97 20.76
CA LEU A 96 1.03 9.36 21.94
C LEU A 96 1.98 9.49 23.15
N GLU A 97 1.63 10.33 24.10
CA GLU A 97 2.29 10.36 25.40
C GLU A 97 1.65 9.33 26.33
N LEU A 98 2.49 8.51 26.96
CA LEU A 98 2.06 7.49 27.92
C LEU A 98 2.89 7.56 29.20
N ASN A 99 2.21 7.40 30.32
CA ASN A 99 2.81 7.18 31.63
C ASN A 99 2.05 6.04 32.34
N PRO A 100 2.49 5.60 33.54
CA PRO A 100 1.83 4.50 34.22
C PRO A 100 0.36 4.75 34.56
N GLN A 101 -0.15 5.98 34.53
CA GLN A 101 -1.51 6.37 34.91
C GLN A 101 -2.40 6.78 33.73
N ALA A 102 -1.85 7.36 32.68
CA ALA A 102 -2.61 7.96 31.58
C ALA A 102 -1.88 7.81 30.25
N ALA A 103 -2.66 7.79 29.18
CA ALA A 103 -2.18 7.91 27.81
C ALA A 103 -3.02 8.97 27.09
N LYS A 104 -2.38 9.83 26.31
CA LYS A 104 -3.03 10.94 25.61
C LYS A 104 -2.30 11.27 24.31
N ILE A 105 -3.08 11.59 23.27
CA ILE A 105 -2.55 12.16 22.04
C ILE A 105 -2.29 13.65 22.28
N THR A 106 -1.03 14.09 22.16
CA THR A 106 -0.62 15.45 22.57
C THR A 106 -0.19 16.36 21.42
N GLY A 107 0.01 15.81 20.23
CA GLY A 107 0.38 16.62 19.08
C GLY A 107 0.63 15.79 17.82
N LYS A 108 1.24 16.46 16.84
CA LYS A 108 1.62 15.87 15.57
C LYS A 108 3.00 16.38 15.15
N ILE A 109 3.85 15.49 14.66
CA ILE A 109 5.12 15.83 14.01
C ILE A 109 4.96 15.78 12.49
N ALA A 110 5.86 16.47 11.78
CA ALA A 110 5.96 16.35 10.34
C ALA A 110 6.34 14.90 9.97
N SER A 111 5.46 14.23 9.26
CA SER A 111 5.62 12.89 8.73
C SER A 111 5.27 12.89 7.24
N GLY A 112 5.85 11.96 6.49
CA GLY A 112 5.60 11.86 5.07
C GLY A 112 6.49 10.82 4.40
N ASN A 113 6.12 10.48 3.16
CA ASN A 113 6.86 9.50 2.39
C ASN A 113 8.04 10.17 1.68
N VAL A 114 9.21 9.53 1.77
CA VAL A 114 10.38 9.84 0.95
C VAL A 114 10.46 8.79 -0.14
N TYR A 115 10.38 9.24 -1.40
CA TYR A 115 10.44 8.35 -2.56
C TYR A 115 11.90 8.16 -3.00
N VAL A 116 12.20 6.94 -3.47
CA VAL A 116 13.53 6.55 -3.97
C VAL A 116 13.39 6.03 -5.40
N ASP A 117 14.26 6.49 -6.31
CA ASP A 117 14.33 6.03 -7.70
C ASP A 117 15.77 6.01 -8.19
N GLY A 118 16.31 4.79 -8.37
CA GLY A 118 17.71 4.58 -8.65
C GLY A 118 18.59 5.13 -7.53
N MET A 119 19.44 6.10 -7.86
CA MET A 119 20.34 6.77 -6.92
C MET A 119 19.73 8.04 -6.29
N SER A 120 18.57 8.51 -6.78
CA SER A 120 17.91 9.71 -6.27
C SER A 120 17.05 9.36 -5.06
N VAL A 121 17.29 10.06 -3.94
CA VAL A 121 16.53 9.93 -2.69
C VAL A 121 15.86 11.27 -2.40
N GLY A 122 14.54 11.29 -2.28
CA GLY A 122 13.79 12.51 -1.91
C GLY A 122 13.57 13.53 -3.03
N ASP A 123 14.27 13.41 -4.17
CA ASP A 123 14.09 14.31 -5.33
C ASP A 123 12.77 14.09 -6.08
N ILE A 124 12.06 13.00 -5.80
CA ILE A 124 10.76 12.72 -6.41
C ILE A 124 9.66 13.34 -5.55
N GLY A 125 9.31 14.57 -5.90
CA GLY A 125 8.10 15.22 -5.40
C GLY A 125 6.82 14.71 -6.09
N SER A 126 5.67 15.08 -5.53
CA SER A 126 4.34 14.83 -6.11
C SER A 126 4.21 15.35 -7.55
N VAL A 127 4.93 16.42 -7.91
CA VAL A 127 4.98 16.99 -9.27
C VAL A 127 5.61 16.02 -10.26
N VAL A 128 6.72 15.37 -9.89
CA VAL A 128 7.39 14.40 -10.76
C VAL A 128 6.49 13.18 -11.00
N LEU A 129 5.84 12.68 -9.95
CA LEU A 129 4.87 11.58 -10.07
C LEU A 129 3.66 11.96 -10.94
N ARG A 130 3.14 13.18 -10.78
CA ARG A 130 2.06 13.71 -11.62
C ARG A 130 2.47 13.79 -13.08
N ASN A 131 3.65 14.34 -13.37
CA ASN A 131 4.17 14.43 -14.73
C ASN A 131 4.34 13.04 -15.34
N ARG A 132 4.89 12.07 -14.60
CA ARG A 132 4.98 10.67 -15.06
C ARG A 132 3.61 10.10 -15.41
N ARG A 133 2.59 10.33 -14.57
CA ARG A 133 1.21 9.87 -14.84
C ARG A 133 0.63 10.53 -16.10
N MET A 134 0.84 11.83 -16.30
CA MET A 134 0.37 12.53 -17.50
C MET A 134 1.08 12.05 -18.77
N LEU A 135 2.41 11.95 -18.74
CA LEU A 135 3.20 11.45 -19.86
C LEU A 135 2.87 9.99 -20.22
N ALA A 136 2.52 9.17 -19.22
CA ALA A 136 2.07 7.80 -19.45
C ALA A 136 0.70 7.71 -20.13
N ALA A 137 -0.13 8.75 -20.07
CA ALA A 137 -1.40 8.82 -20.77
C ALA A 137 -1.26 9.34 -22.21
N GLY A 138 -0.16 10.02 -22.54
CA GLY A 138 0.13 10.59 -23.86
C GLY A 138 0.49 12.08 -23.80
N THR A 139 1.22 12.56 -24.80
CA THR A 139 1.73 13.94 -24.85
C THR A 139 1.62 14.52 -26.25
N VAL A 140 1.33 15.83 -26.32
CA VAL A 140 1.46 16.63 -27.54
C VAL A 140 2.61 17.62 -27.33
N SER A 141 3.52 17.70 -28.30
CA SER A 141 4.62 18.67 -28.32
C SER A 141 4.49 19.53 -29.57
N ALA A 142 4.71 20.84 -29.41
CA ALA A 142 4.72 21.78 -30.53
C ALA A 142 5.99 22.62 -30.47
N TRP A 143 6.61 22.84 -31.63
CA TRP A 143 7.85 23.58 -31.79
C TRP A 143 7.61 24.69 -32.81
N ALA A 144 8.02 25.91 -32.47
CA ALA A 144 7.91 27.05 -33.37
C ALA A 144 9.30 27.66 -33.62
N ARG A 145 9.62 27.94 -34.88
CA ARG A 145 10.85 28.65 -35.30
C ARG A 145 10.46 29.94 -36.01
N ARG A 146 11.18 31.03 -35.73
CA ARG A 146 10.91 32.35 -36.32
C ARG A 146 12.18 32.94 -36.93
N ASP A 147 12.35 32.69 -38.23
CA ASP A 147 13.45 33.23 -39.04
C ASP A 147 12.83 34.03 -40.20
N GLY A 148 12.20 35.17 -39.88
CA GLY A 148 11.46 36.00 -40.85
C GLY A 148 10.07 35.43 -41.24
N ILE A 149 9.88 34.12 -41.22
CA ILE A 149 8.58 33.42 -41.36
C ILE A 149 8.36 32.55 -40.11
N LEU A 150 7.14 32.55 -39.57
CA LEU A 150 6.77 31.69 -38.44
C LEU A 150 6.43 30.28 -38.96
N SER A 151 7.24 29.30 -38.58
CA SER A 151 6.97 27.88 -38.88
C SER A 151 6.62 27.15 -37.59
N ILE A 152 5.50 26.43 -37.57
CA ILE A 152 5.00 25.65 -36.41
C ILE A 152 4.94 24.17 -36.81
N SER A 153 5.56 23.30 -36.01
CA SER A 153 5.48 21.85 -36.15
C SER A 153 4.88 21.24 -34.89
N VAL A 154 3.88 20.38 -35.05
CA VAL A 154 3.19 19.70 -33.93
C VAL A 154 3.43 18.20 -34.07
N SER A 155 3.85 17.55 -32.98
CA SER A 155 4.04 16.10 -32.89
C SER A 155 3.25 15.55 -31.71
N ILE A 156 2.45 14.52 -31.98
CA ILE A 156 1.62 13.82 -31.00
C ILE A 156 2.27 12.46 -30.74
N ALA A 157 2.57 12.16 -29.47
CA ALA A 157 3.13 10.88 -29.05
C ALA A 157 2.21 10.22 -28.02
N TRP A 158 1.52 9.16 -28.44
CA TRP A 158 0.79 8.26 -27.55
C TRP A 158 1.68 7.09 -27.19
N ARG A 159 1.99 6.92 -25.90
CA ARG A 159 2.62 5.70 -25.39
C ARG A 159 1.56 4.90 -24.64
N ARG A 160 1.07 3.84 -25.29
CA ARG A 160 -0.03 2.92 -24.88
C ARG A 160 -1.44 3.38 -25.25
N LEU A 161 -1.80 3.18 -26.51
CA LEU A 161 -3.18 2.86 -26.93
C LEU A 161 -3.13 2.25 -28.35
N CYS A 162 -2.72 0.97 -28.42
CA CYS A 162 -3.28 0.04 -29.40
C CYS A 162 -3.66 -1.19 -28.57
N TRP A 163 -4.96 -1.46 -28.48
CA TRP A 163 -5.47 -2.79 -28.16
C TRP A 163 -5.23 -3.70 -29.36
#